data_AF-A0A5W1WT45-F1
#
_entry.id   AF-A0A5W1WT45-F1
#
_cell.length_a   1.000
_cell.length_b   1.000
_cell.length_c   1.000
_cell.angle_alpha   90.00
_cell.angle_beta   90.00
_cell.angle_gamma   90.00
#
_symmetry.space_group_name_H-M   'P 1'
#
loop_
_entity.id
_entity.type
_entity.pdbx_description
1 polymer ?
#
loop_
_entity_poly.entity_id
_entity_poly.type
_entity_poly.pdbx_seq_one_letter_code
_entity_poly.pdbx_strand_id
1 'polypeptide(L)' 'MSIKQEEYSFYYKVKNESARKRLGFKAGFFWCTAKKQSLALSRGELAMDAAGFDEADFARPVRVHFPVENDIP' A
#
# COMPACT_ATOMS: atom_id res chain seq x y z
N MET A 1 15.33 -19.67 -15.72
CA MET A 1 13.95 -19.14 -15.80
C MET A 1 13.95 -17.74 -15.21
N SER A 2 13.76 -16.70 -16.02
CA SER A 2 13.62 -15.32 -15.51
C SER A 2 12.34 -15.25 -14.71
N ILE A 3 12.46 -15.03 -13.41
CA ILE A 3 11.28 -14.91 -12.56
C ILE A 3 10.70 -13.54 -12.85
N LYS A 4 9.60 -13.50 -13.61
CA LYS A 4 8.87 -12.27 -13.91
C LYS A 4 8.51 -11.60 -12.57
N GLN A 5 9.17 -10.48 -12.30
CA GLN A 5 8.79 -9.61 -11.20
C GLN A 5 7.66 -8.73 -11.72
N GLU A 6 6.59 -8.63 -10.94
CA GLU A 6 5.45 -7.75 -11.22
C GLU A 6 5.49 -6.56 -10.26
N GLU A 7 5.00 -5.43 -10.74
CA GLU A 7 4.76 -4.26 -9.91
C GLU A 7 3.43 -4.41 -9.17
N TYR A 8 3.50 -4.24 -7.85
CA TYR A 8 2.34 -4.22 -6.98
C TYR A 8 2.28 -2.87 -6.28
N SER A 9 1.12 -2.24 -6.40
CA SER A 9 0.81 -0.99 -5.73
C SER A 9 -0.42 -1.19 -4.86
N PHE A 10 -0.35 -0.70 -3.62
CA PHE A 10 -1.38 -0.86 -2.62
C PHE A 10 -1.73 0.47 -1.99
N TYR A 11 -3.04 0.68 -1.83
CA TYR A 11 -3.60 1.83 -1.17
C TYR A 11 -4.12 1.43 0.22
N TYR A 12 -3.54 2.05 1.25
CA TYR A 12 -3.86 1.85 2.66
C TYR A 12 -4.70 3.01 3.17
N LYS A 13 -6.03 2.90 3.10
CA LYS A 13 -6.94 3.94 3.59
C LYS A 13 -6.97 3.94 5.12
N VAL A 14 -6.82 5.09 5.76
CA VAL A 14 -7.03 5.19 7.22
C VAL A 14 -8.54 5.03 7.51
N LYS A 15 -8.90 4.10 8.40
CA LYS A 15 -10.31 3.79 8.70
C LYS A 15 -11.02 4.90 9.48
N ASN A 16 -10.34 5.40 10.50
CA ASN A 16 -10.98 6.20 11.55
C ASN A 16 -10.55 7.66 11.48
N GLU A 17 -11.47 8.56 11.85
CA GLU A 17 -11.16 9.98 11.92
C GLU A 17 -10.17 10.30 13.05
N SER A 18 -10.21 9.53 14.15
CA SER A 18 -9.23 9.62 15.25
C SER A 18 -7.82 9.21 14.79
N ALA A 19 -7.71 8.12 14.02
CA ALA A 19 -6.45 7.70 13.44
C ALA A 19 -5.95 8.72 12.41
N ARG A 20 -6.84 9.28 11.58
CA ARG A 20 -6.51 10.36 10.64
C ARG A 20 -5.94 11.60 11.34
N LYS A 21 -6.50 11.99 12.50
CA LYS A 21 -5.99 13.11 13.31
C LYS A 21 -4.64 12.79 13.95
N ARG A 22 -4.42 11.56 14.41
CA ARG A 22 -3.15 11.11 15.01
C ARG A 22 -2.02 11.00 13.97
N LEU A 23 -2.33 10.42 12.81
CA LEU A 23 -1.38 10.17 11.73
C LEU A 23 -1.13 11.41 10.87
N GLY A 24 -2.09 12.34 10.79
CA GLY A 24 -1.98 13.57 9.99
C GLY A 24 -2.24 13.37 8.49
N PHE A 25 -2.55 12.14 8.04
CA PHE A 25 -2.85 11.84 6.65
C PHE A 25 -4.08 10.93 6.49
N LYS A 26 -4.66 10.94 5.28
CA LYS A 26 -5.91 10.23 4.94
C LYS A 26 -5.67 8.78 4.50
N ALA A 27 -4.51 8.50 3.91
CA ALA A 27 -4.12 7.19 3.41
C ALA A 27 -2.61 7.12 3.19
N GLY A 28 -2.09 5.89 3.22
CA GLY A 28 -0.74 5.55 2.78
C GLY A 28 -0.77 4.88 1.41
N PHE A 29 0.32 5.04 0.66
CA PHE A 29 0.54 4.34 -0.59
C PHE A 29 1.83 3.53 -0.47
N PHE A 30 1.79 2.27 -0.87
CA PHE A 30 2.94 1.38 -0.88
C PHE A 30 3.11 0.77 -2.26
N TRP A 31 4.33 0.84 -2.78
CA TRP A 31 4.70 0.25 -4.06
C TRP A 31 5.91 -0.67 -3.85
N CYS A 32 5.86 -1.86 -4.45
CA CYS A 32 7.03 -2.72 -4.51
C CYS A 32 7.00 -3.66 -5.71
N THR A 33 8.18 -4.13 -6.12
CA THR A 33 8.35 -5.20 -7.10
C THR A 33 8.41 -6.55 -6.39
N ALA A 34 7.56 -7.49 -6.80
CA ALA A 34 7.51 -8.81 -6.21
C ALA A 34 7.19 -9.89 -7.23
N LYS A 35 7.52 -11.13 -6.89
CA LYS A 35 7.23 -12.31 -7.73
C LYS A 35 5.78 -12.77 -7.60
N LYS A 36 5.10 -12.37 -6.50
CA LYS A 36 3.74 -12.77 -6.14
C LYS A 36 3.10 -11.64 -5.31
N GLN A 37 1.79 -11.46 -5.48
CA GLN A 37 1.02 -10.47 -4.72
C GLN A 37 1.11 -10.66 -3.20
N SER A 38 1.10 -11.91 -2.72
CA SER A 38 1.19 -12.21 -1.28
C SER A 38 2.50 -11.70 -0.67
N LEU A 39 3.62 -11.87 -1.38
CA LEU A 39 4.92 -11.36 -0.93
C LEU A 39 4.95 -9.83 -0.93
N ALA A 40 4.28 -9.20 -1.88
CA ALA A 40 4.15 -7.75 -1.93
C ALA A 40 3.32 -7.22 -0.76
N LEU A 41 2.23 -7.92 -0.41
CA LEU A 41 1.38 -7.58 0.74
C LEU A 41 2.16 -7.67 2.06
N SER A 42 2.86 -8.79 2.29
CA SER A 42 3.68 -8.97 3.50
C SER A 42 4.81 -7.96 3.63
N ARG A 43 5.35 -7.47 2.50
CA ARG A 43 6.33 -6.37 2.52
C ARG A 43 5.69 -5.04 2.88
N GLY A 44 4.45 -4.81 2.46
CA GLY A 44 3.68 -3.63 2.84
C GLY A 44 3.40 -3.62 4.35
N GLU A 45 2.94 -4.74 4.90
CA GLU A 45 2.73 -4.95 6.34
C GLU A 45 4.02 -4.68 7.14
N LEU A 46 5.14 -5.29 6.74
CA LEU A 46 6.44 -5.05 7.38
C LEU A 46 6.89 -3.58 7.30
N ALA A 47 6.62 -2.90 6.18
CA ALA A 47 6.96 -1.49 6.02
C ALA A 47 6.10 -0.58 6.91
N MET A 48 4.83 -0.93 7.12
CA MET A 48 3.93 -0.22 8.03
C MET A 48 4.38 -0.37 9.48
N ASP A 49 4.71 -1.60 9.90
CA ASP A 49 5.25 -1.89 11.23
C ASP A 49 6.59 -1.16 11.47
N ALA A 50 7.50 -1.21 10.50
CA ALA A 50 8.77 -0.49 10.57
C ALA A 50 8.63 1.05 10.64
N ALA A 51 7.56 1.59 10.05
CA ALA A 51 7.22 3.00 10.15
C ALA A 51 6.51 3.37 11.47
N GLY A 52 6.21 2.39 12.33
CA GLY A 52 5.50 2.58 13.59
C GLY A 52 4.00 2.81 13.41
N PHE A 53 3.43 2.39 12.27
CA PHE A 53 2.01 2.48 12.00
C PHE A 53 1.30 1.18 12.39
N ASP A 54 0.22 1.31 13.15
CA ASP A 54 -0.63 0.17 13.52
C ASP A 54 -1.54 -0.21 12.33
N GLU A 55 -1.43 -1.43 11.84
CA GLU A 55 -2.27 -1.97 10.77
C GLU A 55 -3.77 -1.87 11.09
N ALA A 56 -4.16 -1.88 12.37
CA ALA A 56 -5.55 -1.73 12.79
C ALA A 56 -6.14 -0.37 12.38
N ASP A 57 -5.32 0.67 12.28
CA ASP A 57 -5.72 2.01 11.84
C ASP A 57 -6.10 2.05 10.35
N PHE A 58 -5.68 1.05 9.57
CA PHE A 58 -5.83 1.00 8.12
C PHE A 58 -6.87 -0.02 7.68
N ALA A 59 -7.61 0.34 6.62
CA ALA A 59 -8.48 -0.54 5.87
C ALA A 59 -7.67 -1.64 5.21
N ARG A 60 -8.35 -2.74 4.86
CA ARG A 60 -7.73 -3.78 4.05
C ARG A 60 -7.11 -3.11 2.80
N PRO A 61 -5.81 -3.29 2.55
CA PRO A 61 -5.14 -2.62 1.44
C PRO A 61 -5.77 -3.05 0.11
N VAL A 62 -6.03 -2.06 -0.73
CA VAL A 62 -6.60 -2.28 -2.05
C VAL A 62 -5.48 -2.24 -3.06
N ARG A 63 -5.33 -3.28 -3.88
CA ARG A 63 -4.41 -3.25 -5.02
C ARG A 63 -4.93 -2.22 -6.00
N VAL A 64 -4.12 -1.21 -6.28
CA VAL A 64 -4.41 -0.19 -7.29
C VAL A 64 -3.44 -0.36 -8.44
N HIS A 65 -3.88 -0.05 -9.65
CA HIS A 65 -2.97 0.18 -10.75
C HIS A 65 -2.45 1.61 -10.61
N PHE A 66 -1.16 1.83 -10.86
CA PHE A 66 -0.65 3.19 -11.02
C PHE A 66 -1.51 3.87 -12.08
N PRO A 67 -1.94 5.13 -11.89
CA PRO A 67 -2.47 5.89 -13.00
C PRO A 67 -1.38 5.90 -14.07
N VAL A 68 -1.66 5.25 -15.20
CA VAL A 68 -0.84 5.38 -16.39
C VAL A 68 -0.94 6.87 -16.74
N GLU A 69 0.18 7.58 -16.87
CA GLU A 69 0.25 9.02 -17.15
C GLU A 69 -0.49 9.46 -18.45
N ASN A 70 -1.22 8.57 -19.14
CA ASN A 70 -1.86 8.80 -20.43
C ASN A 70 -3.39 8.97 -20.39
N ASP A 71 -4.03 9.09 -19.23
CA ASP A 71 -5.49 9.40 -19.14
C ASP A 71 -5.76 10.86 -18.71
N ILE A 72 -4.93 11.80 -19.17
CA ILE A 72 -5.24 13.23 -19.13
C ILE A 72 -5.70 13.62 -20.55
N PRO A 73 -6.99 13.97 -20.76
CA PRO A 73 -7.48 14.43 -22.06
C PRO A 73 -6.90 15.79 -22.49
#